data_AF-A0A1G3QU82-F1
#
_entry.id   AF-A0A1G3QU82-F1
#
_cell.length_a   1.000
_cell.length_b   1.000
_cell.length_c   1.000
_cell.angle_alpha   90.00
_cell.angle_beta   90.00
_cell.angle_gamma   90.00
#
_symmetry.space_group_name_H-M   'P 1'
#
loop_
_entity.id
_entity.type
_entity.pdbx_description
1 polymer ?
#
loop_
_entity_poly.entity_id
_entity_poly.type
_entity_poly.pdbx_seq_one_letter_code
_entity_poly.pdbx_strand_id
1 'polypeptide(L)'
;MNIDRNKHYYVEPVEIEVYLKKAGKVRTVIKDLYIELVPVEPGGEKSRMVFDTFRQKDEPIDIMEVQNYFPEFIRIIYDSYYKNMDLYEKLSMHFKSGLSGSVVSWRTALYFTELLLKYEPTVASKAIGDFQTYNLNYLIVKLNGLNEHFLLEDSTAAYLIKRRNGAYQNQPRDKEFDKLVELWEYNVKEKFF
;
A
#
# COMPACT_ATOMS: atom_id res chain seq x y z
N MET A 1 -14.20 -17.25 1.67
CA MET A 1 -13.54 -16.30 2.58
C MET A 1 -14.61 -15.48 3.30
N ASN A 2 -14.54 -15.31 4.63
CA ASN A 2 -15.51 -14.49 5.36
C ASN A 2 -14.94 -13.06 5.43
N ILE A 3 -15.34 -12.22 4.47
CA ILE A 3 -14.83 -10.84 4.35
C ILE A 3 -15.48 -9.98 5.44
N ASP A 4 -14.66 -9.39 6.30
CA ASP A 4 -15.12 -8.50 7.35
C ASP A 4 -15.43 -7.12 6.76
N ARG A 5 -16.70 -6.73 6.76
CA ARG A 5 -17.14 -5.44 6.19
C ARG A 5 -16.60 -4.22 6.94
N ASN A 6 -16.07 -4.40 8.14
CA ASN A 6 -15.48 -3.32 8.92
C ASN A 6 -14.00 -3.09 8.62
N LYS A 7 -13.43 -3.87 7.70
CA LYS A 7 -12.01 -3.78 7.32
C LYS A 7 -11.84 -3.33 5.88
N HIS A 8 -10.67 -2.81 5.59
CA HIS A 8 -10.27 -2.41 4.25
C HIS A 8 -9.36 -3.46 3.62
N TYR A 9 -9.52 -3.63 2.31
CA TYR A 9 -8.78 -4.63 1.53
C TYR A 9 -8.26 -4.01 0.24
N TYR A 10 -7.08 -4.45 -0.18
CA TYR A 10 -6.71 -4.47 -1.58
C TYR A 10 -7.21 -5.78 -2.20
N VAL A 11 -7.72 -5.73 -3.43
CA VAL A 11 -8.26 -6.91 -4.12
C VAL A 11 -7.37 -7.20 -5.32
N GLU A 12 -6.63 -8.29 -5.23
CA GLU A 12 -5.71 -8.75 -6.28
C GLU A 12 -6.39 -9.85 -7.11
N PRO A 13 -6.46 -9.74 -8.44
CA PRO A 13 -6.99 -10.80 -9.29
C PRO A 13 -5.99 -11.94 -9.45
N VAL A 14 -6.40 -13.17 -9.08
CA VAL A 14 -5.60 -14.39 -9.24
C VAL A 14 -6.13 -15.22 -10.39
N GLU A 15 -5.32 -15.36 -11.43
CA GLU A 15 -5.64 -16.23 -12.58
C GLU A 15 -5.35 -17.71 -12.25
N ILE A 16 -6.29 -18.60 -12.53
CA ILE A 16 -6.14 -20.03 -12.25
C ILE A 16 -6.46 -20.82 -13.51
N GLU A 17 -5.47 -21.52 -14.04
CA GLU A 17 -5.67 -22.45 -15.15
C GLU A 17 -6.15 -23.81 -14.66
N VAL A 18 -7.35 -24.21 -15.07
CA VAL A 18 -7.97 -25.48 -14.69
C VAL A 18 -8.05 -26.39 -15.92
N TYR A 19 -7.39 -27.54 -15.84
CA TYR A 19 -7.48 -28.57 -16.87
C TYR A 19 -8.71 -29.47 -16.68
N LEU A 20 -9.66 -29.36 -17.60
CA LEU A 20 -10.87 -30.18 -17.62
C LEU A 20 -10.62 -31.49 -18.39
N LYS A 21 -10.13 -32.51 -17.68
CA LYS A 21 -9.78 -33.84 -18.24
C LYS A 21 -10.85 -34.43 -19.16
N LYS A 22 -12.13 -34.37 -18.79
CA LYS A 22 -13.24 -34.93 -19.58
C LYS A 22 -13.49 -34.20 -20.90
N ALA A 23 -13.10 -32.93 -20.99
CA ALA A 23 -13.30 -32.10 -22.17
C ALA A 23 -12.01 -31.87 -22.97
N GLY A 24 -10.84 -32.28 -22.45
CA GLY A 24 -9.54 -32.03 -23.06
C GLY A 24 -9.20 -30.54 -23.21
N LYS A 25 -9.77 -29.67 -22.36
CA LYS A 25 -9.65 -28.20 -22.47
C LYS A 25 -9.10 -27.57 -21.20
N VAL A 26 -8.27 -26.54 -21.35
CA VAL A 26 -7.88 -25.63 -20.27
C VAL A 26 -8.91 -24.50 -20.20
N ARG A 27 -9.28 -24.09 -18.99
CA ARG A 27 -10.06 -22.87 -18.74
C ARG A 27 -9.35 -22.01 -17.71
N THR A 28 -9.34 -20.70 -17.94
CA THR A 28 -8.87 -19.72 -16.96
C THR A 28 -10.04 -19.27 -16.10
N VAL A 29 -9.86 -19.28 -14.79
CA VAL A 29 -10.79 -18.75 -13.80
C VAL A 29 -10.07 -17.65 -13.04
N ILE A 30 -10.69 -16.48 -12.91
CA ILE A 30 -10.16 -15.39 -12.07
C ILE A 30 -10.82 -15.49 -10.70
N LYS A 31 -10.00 -15.40 -9.65
CA LYS A 31 -10.45 -15.37 -8.25
C LYS A 31 -9.88 -14.14 -7.56
N ASP A 32 -10.70 -13.50 -6.74
CA ASP A 32 -10.29 -12.32 -5.99
C ASP A 32 -9.54 -12.74 -4.71
N LEU A 33 -8.31 -12.26 -4.57
CA LEU A 33 -7.51 -12.35 -3.35
C LEU A 33 -7.68 -11.06 -2.54
N TYR A 34 -8.40 -11.14 -1.41
CA TYR A 34 -8.65 -10.01 -0.52
C TYR A 34 -7.51 -9.88 0.49
N ILE A 35 -6.63 -8.91 0.29
CA ILE A 35 -5.49 -8.64 1.16
C ILE A 35 -5.86 -7.53 2.14
N GLU A 36 -5.97 -7.87 3.42
CA GLU A 36 -6.33 -6.90 4.48
C GLU A 36 -5.27 -5.80 4.62
N LEU A 37 -5.71 -4.55 4.61
CA LEU A 37 -4.86 -3.39 4.84
C LEU A 37 -4.64 -3.21 6.34
N VAL A 38 -3.56 -3.81 6.85
CA VAL A 38 -3.16 -3.69 8.26
C VAL A 38 -2.80 -2.23 8.56
N PRO A 39 -3.48 -1.56 9.52
CA PRO A 39 -3.13 -0.20 9.93
C PRO A 39 -1.68 -0.06 10.37
N VAL A 40 -1.10 1.11 10.14
CA VAL A 40 0.25 1.43 10.58
C VAL A 40 0.17 2.19 11.90
N GLU A 41 0.85 1.67 12.93
CA GLU A 41 0.95 2.33 14.22
C GLU A 41 2.27 3.11 14.35
N PRO A 42 2.24 4.38 14.80
CA PRO A 42 3.45 5.17 15.01
C PRO A 42 4.28 4.62 16.18
N GLY A 43 5.60 4.50 15.99
CA GLY A 43 6.51 3.88 16.95
C GLY A 43 6.95 4.78 18.12
N GLY A 44 6.74 6.08 18.04
CA GLY A 44 7.13 7.06 19.06
C GLY A 44 6.23 8.30 19.11
N GLU A 45 6.45 9.16 20.10
CA GLU A 45 5.63 10.35 20.36
C GLU A 45 5.61 11.32 19.16
N LYS A 46 6.78 11.65 18.60
CA LYS A 46 6.88 12.55 17.44
C LYS A 46 6.21 11.98 16.19
N SER A 47 6.43 10.69 15.90
CA SER A 47 5.74 10.01 14.79
C SER A 47 4.22 10.01 14.99
N ARG A 48 3.76 9.88 16.24
CA ARG A 48 2.33 9.92 16.57
C ARG A 48 1.74 11.29 16.31
N MET A 49 2.43 12.37 16.67
CA MET A 49 2.00 13.73 16.34
C MET A 49 1.84 13.94 14.84
N VAL A 50 2.78 13.45 14.03
CA VAL A 50 2.66 13.49 12.56
C VAL A 50 1.43 12.71 12.10
N PHE A 51 1.33 11.43 12.46
CA PHE A 51 0.24 10.56 12.04
C PHE A 51 -1.13 11.13 12.43
N ASP A 52 -1.28 11.59 13.67
CA ASP A 52 -2.55 12.13 14.18
C ASP A 52 -2.94 13.41 13.44
N THR A 53 -1.97 14.27 13.08
CA THR A 53 -2.23 15.49 12.31
C THR A 53 -2.82 15.18 10.93
N PHE A 54 -2.23 14.24 10.19
CA PHE A 54 -2.70 13.89 8.85
C PHE A 54 -3.97 13.03 8.89
N ARG A 55 -4.14 12.15 9.89
CA ARG A 55 -5.38 11.39 10.12
C ARG A 55 -6.56 12.30 10.42
N GLN A 56 -6.38 13.31 11.28
CA GLN A 56 -7.43 14.28 11.60
C GLN A 56 -7.90 15.08 10.37
N LYS A 57 -7.01 15.27 9.39
CA LYS A 57 -7.31 15.96 8.14
C LYS A 57 -7.90 15.05 7.05
N ASP A 58 -7.95 13.74 7.27
CA ASP A 58 -8.21 12.75 6.21
C ASP A 58 -7.25 12.94 5.01
N GLU A 59 -5.95 13.02 5.30
CA GLU A 59 -4.92 13.27 4.29
C GLU A 59 -3.81 12.19 4.32
N PRO A 60 -3.13 11.95 3.18
CA PRO A 60 -1.88 11.20 3.18
C PRO A 60 -0.78 12.02 3.88
N ILE A 61 0.20 11.35 4.48
CA ILE A 61 1.37 11.99 5.06
C ILE A 61 2.30 12.44 3.93
N ASP A 62 2.17 13.72 3.56
CA ASP A 62 3.03 14.40 2.62
C ASP A 62 4.28 14.94 3.32
N ILE A 63 5.46 14.42 3.01
CA ILE A 63 6.70 14.87 3.64
C ILE A 63 7.05 16.32 3.34
N MET A 64 6.51 16.93 2.26
CA MET A 64 6.66 18.36 2.02
C MET A 64 5.85 19.16 3.05
N GLU A 65 4.66 18.69 3.40
CA GLU A 65 3.82 19.33 4.42
C GLU A 65 4.26 18.99 5.85
N VAL A 66 4.85 17.80 6.07
CA VAL A 66 5.48 17.45 7.37
C VAL A 66 6.53 18.50 7.73
N GLN A 67 7.34 18.96 6.77
CA GLN A 67 8.34 20.00 7.00
C GLN A 67 7.72 21.35 7.40
N ASN A 68 6.52 21.66 6.89
CA ASN A 68 5.80 22.88 7.23
C ASN A 68 5.19 22.82 8.64
N TYR A 69 4.57 21.69 9.01
CA TYR A 69 3.94 21.51 10.32
C TYR A 69 4.94 21.21 11.43
N PHE A 70 6.04 20.54 11.10
CA PHE A 70 7.05 20.04 12.03
C PHE A 70 8.47 20.37 11.53
N PRO A 71 8.91 21.63 11.64
CA PRO A 71 10.20 22.08 11.11
C PRO A 71 11.41 21.31 11.64
N GLU A 72 11.29 20.65 12.79
CA GLU A 72 12.33 19.78 13.34
C GLU A 72 12.70 18.59 12.43
N PHE A 73 11.80 18.20 11.52
CA PHE A 73 12.05 17.11 10.56
C PHE A 73 12.71 17.58 9.27
N ILE A 74 12.86 18.88 9.01
CA ILE A 74 13.42 19.42 7.75
C ILE A 74 14.78 18.77 7.44
N ARG A 75 15.71 18.82 8.40
CA ARG A 75 17.07 18.32 8.19
C ARG A 75 17.09 16.83 7.91
N ILE A 76 16.38 16.03 8.71
CA ILE A 76 16.39 14.56 8.56
C ILE A 76 15.69 14.11 7.28
N ILE A 77 14.64 14.82 6.85
CA ILE A 77 13.94 14.58 5.58
C ILE A 77 14.88 14.87 4.43
N TYR A 78 15.50 16.05 4.39
CA TYR A 78 16.43 16.43 3.33
C TYR A 78 17.61 15.45 3.25
N ASP A 79 18.28 15.17 4.38
CA ASP A 79 19.42 14.26 4.43
C ASP A 79 19.06 12.83 3.98
N SER A 80 17.83 12.36 4.26
CA SER A 80 17.37 11.02 3.90
C SER A 80 16.89 10.91 2.46
N TYR A 81 16.30 11.98 1.91
CA TYR A 81 15.57 11.92 0.64
C TYR A 81 16.16 12.80 -0.45
N TYR A 82 17.31 13.46 -0.26
CA TYR A 82 17.89 14.40 -1.23
C TYR A 82 17.95 13.88 -2.68
N LYS A 83 18.20 12.58 -2.89
CA LYS A 83 18.26 11.97 -4.24
C LYS A 83 16.91 11.86 -4.93
N ASN A 84 15.83 11.82 -4.14
CA ASN A 84 14.46 11.56 -4.57
C ASN A 84 13.52 12.72 -4.22
N MET A 85 14.03 13.88 -3.80
CA MET A 85 13.21 15.04 -3.40
C MET A 85 12.24 15.44 -4.51
N ASP A 86 12.70 15.45 -5.76
CA ASP A 86 11.90 15.78 -6.94
C ASP A 86 10.68 14.85 -7.10
N LEU A 87 10.82 13.58 -6.71
CA LEU A 87 9.72 12.61 -6.74
C LEU A 87 8.71 12.89 -5.62
N TYR A 88 9.20 13.27 -4.44
CA TYR A 88 8.33 13.66 -3.32
C TYR A 88 7.59 14.97 -3.56
N GLU A 89 8.22 15.95 -4.22
CA GLU A 89 7.55 17.18 -4.65
C GLU A 89 6.44 16.88 -5.66
N LYS A 90 6.70 16.02 -6.64
CA LYS A 90 5.65 15.55 -7.57
C LYS A 90 4.54 14.82 -6.85
N LEU A 91 4.87 13.93 -5.91
CA LEU A 91 3.88 13.23 -5.09
C LEU A 91 3.02 14.23 -4.29
N SER A 92 3.64 15.24 -3.66
CA SER A 92 2.95 16.33 -2.96
C SER A 92 1.96 17.07 -3.88
N MET A 93 2.36 17.40 -5.11
CA MET A 93 1.47 18.01 -6.10
C MET A 93 0.27 17.11 -6.43
N HIS A 94 0.49 15.80 -6.59
CA HIS A 94 -0.59 14.86 -6.86
C HIS A 94 -1.52 14.66 -5.65
N PHE A 95 -0.99 14.69 -4.43
CA PHE A 95 -1.83 14.70 -3.23
C PHE A 95 -2.71 15.94 -3.18
N LYS A 96 -2.16 17.14 -3.36
CA LYS A 96 -2.93 18.40 -3.37
C LYS A 96 -4.00 18.42 -4.45
N SER A 97 -3.67 17.96 -5.66
CA SER A 97 -4.61 17.85 -6.77
C SER A 97 -5.69 16.78 -6.52
N GLY A 98 -5.32 15.67 -5.87
CA GLY A 98 -6.28 14.65 -5.44
C GLY A 98 -7.27 15.20 -4.41
N LEU A 99 -6.78 15.94 -3.40
CA LEU A 99 -7.60 16.57 -2.37
C LEU A 99 -8.56 17.62 -2.95
N SER A 100 -8.19 18.28 -4.06
CA SER A 100 -9.09 19.18 -4.79
C SER A 100 -10.06 18.47 -5.75
N GLY A 101 -10.04 17.13 -5.79
CA GLY A 101 -11.03 16.29 -6.51
C GLY A 101 -10.50 15.59 -7.76
N SER A 102 -9.20 15.67 -8.07
CA SER A 102 -8.62 15.02 -9.25
C SER A 102 -8.38 13.53 -9.02
N VAL A 103 -9.31 12.69 -9.51
CA VAL A 103 -9.21 11.21 -9.42
C VAL A 103 -7.94 10.67 -10.10
N VAL A 104 -7.58 11.22 -11.26
CA VAL A 104 -6.34 10.83 -11.97
C VAL A 104 -5.11 11.06 -11.09
N SER A 105 -5.12 12.13 -10.30
CA SER A 105 -4.00 12.43 -9.40
C SER A 105 -3.88 11.41 -8.27
N TRP A 106 -4.98 10.81 -7.79
CA TRP A 106 -4.90 9.70 -6.84
C TRP A 106 -4.23 8.46 -7.43
N ARG A 107 -4.55 8.11 -8.67
CA ARG A 107 -3.89 6.99 -9.36
C ARG A 107 -2.40 7.28 -9.58
N THR A 108 -2.05 8.50 -9.97
CA THR A 108 -0.65 8.90 -10.13
C THR A 108 0.09 8.94 -8.79
N ALA A 109 -0.56 9.40 -7.72
CA ALA A 109 0.01 9.38 -6.37
C ALA A 109 0.26 7.95 -5.88
N LEU A 110 -0.62 6.99 -6.20
CA LEU A 110 -0.42 5.58 -5.91
C LEU A 110 0.85 5.06 -6.59
N TYR A 111 1.01 5.31 -7.89
CA TYR A 111 2.21 4.93 -8.64
C TYR A 111 3.51 5.49 -8.02
N PHE A 112 3.53 6.79 -7.67
CA PHE A 112 4.70 7.38 -7.03
C PHE A 112 4.95 6.82 -5.63
N THR A 113 3.89 6.49 -4.88
CA THR A 113 3.99 5.85 -3.57
C THR A 113 4.64 4.48 -3.69
N GLU A 114 4.23 3.65 -4.66
CA GLU A 114 4.85 2.34 -4.93
C GLU A 114 6.32 2.48 -5.33
N LEU A 115 6.64 3.45 -6.18
CA LEU A 115 8.02 3.72 -6.58
C LEU A 115 8.88 4.13 -5.38
N LEU A 116 8.37 5.01 -4.53
CA LEU A 116 9.10 5.55 -3.38
C LEU A 116 9.23 4.53 -2.24
N LEU A 117 8.26 3.63 -2.08
CA LEU A 117 8.28 2.55 -1.09
C LEU A 117 9.51 1.64 -1.27
N LYS A 118 10.01 1.47 -2.49
CA LYS A 118 11.22 0.66 -2.80
C LYS A 118 12.49 1.21 -2.16
N TYR A 119 12.50 2.48 -1.74
CA TYR A 119 13.65 3.12 -1.09
C TYR A 119 13.53 3.18 0.43
N GLU A 120 12.51 2.57 1.02
CA GLU A 120 12.31 2.50 2.46
C GLU A 120 12.89 1.20 3.08
N PRO A 121 13.25 1.20 4.38
CA PRO A 121 13.19 2.31 5.32
C PRO A 121 14.44 3.22 5.27
N THR A 122 14.23 4.52 5.44
CA THR A 122 15.29 5.52 5.63
C THR A 122 15.41 5.97 7.11
N VAL A 123 16.35 6.88 7.38
CA VAL A 123 16.50 7.50 8.71
C VAL A 123 15.30 8.39 9.02
N ALA A 124 14.78 9.10 8.02
CA ALA A 124 13.56 9.89 8.15
C ALA A 124 12.33 9.03 8.43
N SER A 125 12.08 7.94 7.71
CA SER A 125 10.90 7.09 8.00
C SER A 125 10.98 6.39 9.36
N LYS A 126 12.19 6.15 9.91
CA LYS A 126 12.31 5.72 11.31
C LYS A 126 11.90 6.80 12.32
N ALA A 127 12.11 8.07 12.01
CA ALA A 127 11.76 9.18 12.90
C ALA A 127 10.30 9.63 12.75
N ILE A 128 9.80 9.65 11.51
CA ILE A 128 8.44 10.05 11.14
C ILE A 128 7.45 8.91 11.37
N GLY A 129 7.90 7.67 11.26
CA GLY A 129 7.07 6.46 11.19
C GLY A 129 6.96 5.93 9.76
N ASP A 130 6.39 4.73 9.61
CA ASP A 130 6.19 4.06 8.31
C ASP A 130 5.07 4.73 7.49
N PHE A 131 5.32 5.97 7.09
CA PHE A 131 4.36 6.84 6.43
C PHE A 131 4.06 6.37 5.00
N GLN A 132 5.01 5.70 4.33
CA GLN A 132 4.76 5.18 2.99
C GLN A 132 3.71 4.08 3.00
N THR A 133 3.73 3.19 4.01
CA THR A 133 2.66 2.20 4.13
C THR A 133 1.34 2.82 4.54
N TYR A 134 1.37 3.86 5.39
CA TYR A 134 0.17 4.62 5.71
C TYR A 134 -0.43 5.24 4.44
N ASN A 135 0.40 5.86 3.60
CA ASN A 135 -0.01 6.47 2.33
C ASN A 135 -0.54 5.43 1.35
N LEU A 136 0.12 4.28 1.23
CA LEU A 136 -0.35 3.16 0.39
C LEU A 136 -1.75 2.72 0.82
N ASN A 137 -1.96 2.44 2.12
CA ASN A 137 -3.27 2.08 2.64
C ASN A 137 -4.31 3.18 2.39
N TYR A 138 -3.96 4.44 2.67
CA TYR A 138 -4.83 5.59 2.46
C TYR A 138 -5.29 5.68 0.99
N LEU A 139 -4.36 5.56 0.04
CA LEU A 139 -4.66 5.66 -1.39
C LEU A 139 -5.53 4.50 -1.89
N ILE A 140 -5.25 3.27 -1.44
CA ILE A 140 -6.09 2.11 -1.76
C ILE A 140 -7.51 2.32 -1.23
N VAL A 141 -7.67 2.75 0.03
CA VAL A 141 -8.99 3.05 0.60
C VAL A 141 -9.69 4.17 -0.17
N LYS A 142 -8.95 5.24 -0.53
CA LYS A 142 -9.51 6.38 -1.27
C LYS A 142 -10.01 5.97 -2.64
N LEU A 143 -9.21 5.22 -3.41
CA LEU A 143 -9.56 4.74 -4.74
C LEU A 143 -10.71 3.73 -4.70
N ASN A 144 -10.72 2.82 -3.72
CA ASN A 144 -11.84 1.91 -3.48
C ASN A 144 -13.13 2.68 -3.19
N GLY A 145 -13.06 3.72 -2.33
CA GLY A 145 -14.21 4.58 -2.01
C GLY A 145 -14.75 5.36 -3.21
N LEU A 146 -13.91 5.61 -4.22
CA LEU A 146 -14.29 6.23 -5.49
C LEU A 146 -14.75 5.21 -6.54
N ASN A 147 -14.75 3.91 -6.24
CA ASN A 147 -14.99 2.81 -7.18
C ASN A 147 -14.05 2.85 -8.41
N GLU A 148 -12.82 3.29 -8.21
CA GLU A 148 -11.82 3.33 -9.26
C GLU A 148 -11.10 1.99 -9.40
N HIS A 149 -10.88 1.56 -10.64
CA HIS A 149 -10.08 0.37 -10.92
C HIS A 149 -8.58 0.71 -10.97
N PHE A 150 -7.80 -0.03 -10.19
CA PHE A 150 -6.34 0.05 -10.16
C PHE A 150 -5.76 -1.33 -9.83
N LEU A 151 -4.50 -1.52 -10.19
CA LEU A 151 -3.69 -2.68 -9.83
C LEU A 151 -2.40 -2.15 -9.24
N LEU A 152 -1.89 -2.86 -8.24
CA LEU A 152 -0.57 -2.63 -7.66
C LEU A 152 0.47 -3.42 -8.45
N GLU A 153 1.73 -3.02 -8.32
CA GLU A 153 2.84 -3.87 -8.75
C GLU A 153 2.86 -5.18 -7.93
N ASP A 154 3.30 -6.27 -8.54
CA ASP A 154 3.42 -7.57 -7.88
C ASP A 154 4.23 -7.47 -6.57
N SER A 155 5.29 -6.65 -6.56
CA SER A 155 6.12 -6.41 -5.39
C SER A 155 5.38 -5.71 -4.23
N THR A 156 4.48 -4.79 -4.56
CA THR A 156 3.62 -4.10 -3.60
C THR A 156 2.54 -5.04 -3.06
N ALA A 157 1.93 -5.86 -3.92
CA ALA A 157 0.99 -6.89 -3.49
C ALA A 157 1.65 -7.90 -2.54
N ALA A 158 2.85 -8.40 -2.87
CA ALA A 158 3.66 -9.26 -2.01
C ALA A 158 3.95 -8.60 -0.65
N TYR A 159 4.31 -7.30 -0.66
CA TYR A 159 4.54 -6.53 0.55
C TYR A 159 3.31 -6.49 1.47
N LEU A 160 2.11 -6.24 0.91
CA LEU A 160 0.86 -6.24 1.67
C LEU A 160 0.51 -7.63 2.22
N ILE A 161 0.69 -8.70 1.43
CA ILE A 161 0.51 -10.08 1.88
C ILE A 161 1.43 -10.38 3.07
N LYS A 162 2.70 -9.99 2.98
CA LYS A 162 3.69 -10.18 4.06
C LYS A 162 3.29 -9.44 5.33
N ARG A 163 2.86 -8.18 5.22
CA ARG A 163 2.35 -7.41 6.38
C ARG A 163 1.15 -8.07 7.02
N ARG A 164 0.16 -8.47 6.21
CA ARG A 164 -1.01 -9.20 6.69
C ARG A 164 -0.59 -10.46 7.42
N ASN A 165 0.25 -11.30 6.83
CA ASN A 165 0.68 -12.53 7.47
C ASN A 165 1.45 -12.28 8.79
N GLY A 166 2.26 -11.22 8.86
CA GLY A 166 2.91 -10.80 10.10
C GLY A 166 1.93 -10.42 11.21
N ALA A 167 0.87 -9.67 10.88
CA ALA A 167 -0.16 -9.28 11.86
C ALA A 167 -0.97 -10.49 12.39
N TYR A 168 -1.12 -11.54 11.57
CA TYR A 168 -1.92 -12.73 11.88
C TYR A 168 -1.08 -13.96 12.27
N GLN A 169 0.24 -13.81 12.48
CA GLN A 169 1.16 -14.94 12.73
C GLN A 169 0.78 -15.84 13.92
N ASN A 170 0.08 -15.28 14.91
CA ASN A 170 -0.35 -15.99 16.13
C ASN A 170 -1.80 -16.51 16.03
N GLN A 171 -2.45 -16.38 14.87
CA GLN A 171 -3.83 -16.81 14.64
C GLN A 171 -3.87 -18.09 13.80
N PRO A 172 -4.99 -18.84 13.80
CA PRO A 172 -5.16 -19.97 12.91
C PRO A 172 -4.99 -19.56 11.45
N ARG A 173 -4.30 -20.39 10.67
CA ARG A 173 -4.08 -20.14 9.23
C ARG A 173 -5.39 -20.09 8.47
N ASP A 174 -5.53 -19.07 7.63
CA ASP A 174 -6.59 -18.99 6.63
C ASP A 174 -6.19 -19.81 5.40
N LYS A 175 -6.64 -21.06 5.35
CA LYS A 175 -6.27 -22.00 4.29
C LYS A 175 -6.69 -21.55 2.89
N GLU A 176 -7.80 -20.80 2.78
CA GLU A 176 -8.30 -20.33 1.50
C GLU A 176 -7.43 -19.18 0.98
N PHE A 177 -7.13 -18.21 1.86
CA PHE A 177 -6.20 -17.13 1.56
C PHE A 177 -4.82 -17.68 1.17
N ASP A 178 -4.25 -18.57 1.99
CA ASP A 178 -2.94 -19.16 1.74
C ASP A 178 -2.90 -19.90 0.39
N LYS A 179 -3.99 -20.56 -0.01
CA LYS A 179 -4.06 -21.25 -1.30
C LYS A 179 -4.14 -20.27 -2.48
N LEU A 180 -4.87 -19.17 -2.33
CA LEU A 180 -4.92 -18.12 -3.36
C LEU A 180 -3.57 -17.41 -3.50
N VAL A 181 -2.88 -17.15 -2.38
CA VAL A 181 -1.51 -16.61 -2.40
C VAL A 181 -0.55 -17.56 -3.13
N GLU A 182 -0.59 -18.86 -2.83
CA GLU A 182 0.25 -19.86 -3.51
C GLU A 182 0.01 -19.88 -5.04
N LEU A 183 -1.24 -19.76 -5.47
CA LEU A 183 -1.60 -19.70 -6.90
C LEU A 183 -1.18 -18.39 -7.54
N TRP A 184 -1.32 -17.27 -6.82
CA TRP A 184 -0.84 -15.97 -7.27
C TRP A 184 0.68 -15.96 -7.45
N GLU A 185 1.44 -16.43 -6.45
CA GLU A 185 2.91 -16.56 -6.50
C GLU A 185 3.38 -17.43 -7.68
N TYR A 186 2.61 -18.45 -8.08
CA TYR A 186 2.92 -19.27 -9.26
C TYR A 186 2.86 -18.48 -10.57
N ASN A 187 1.99 -17.48 -10.65
CA ASN A 187 1.80 -16.67 -11.85
C ASN A 187 2.77 -15.49 -11.94
N VAL A 188 3.25 -15.00 -10.79
CA VAL A 188 4.19 -13.89 -10.73
C VAL A 188 5.56 -14.33 -11.26
N LYS A 189 6.11 -13.55 -12.21
CA LYS A 189 7.40 -13.88 -12.85
C LYS A 189 8.60 -13.58 -11.95
N GLU A 190 8.43 -12.70 -10.98
CA GLU A 190 9.47 -12.32 -10.02
C GLU A 190 9.42 -13.25 -8.80
N LYS A 191 10.48 -14.03 -8.58
CA LYS A 191 10.65 -14.73 -7.30
C LYS A 191 11.11 -13.71 -6.27
N PHE A 192 10.23 -13.32 -5.35
CA PHE A 192 10.60 -12.48 -4.22
C PHE A 192 11.58 -13.26 -3.31
N PHE A 193 12.81 -12.78 -3.20
CA PHE A 193 13.86 -13.36 -2.35
C PHE A 193 13.88 -12.71 -0.96
#